data_AF-A0A7C4NIN9-F1
#
_entry.id   AF-A0A7C4NIN9-F1
#
_cell.length_a   1.000
_cell.length_b   1.000
_cell.length_c   1.000
_cell.angle_alpha   90.00
_cell.angle_beta   90.00
_cell.angle_gamma   90.00
#
_symmetry.space_group_name_H-M   'P 1'
#
loop_
_entity.id
_entity.type
_entity.pdbx_description
1 polymer ?
#
loop_
_entity_poly.entity_id
_entity_poly.type
_entity_poly.pdbx_seq_one_letter_code
_entity_poly.pdbx_strand_id
1 'polypeptide(L)'
;LYGVVYFAILQGTILLVHCFMVYFIMNQMVFSSFDVAFFLLSMPFQTLLVGVSEEGLFRGYIQTSIEQFGVLKAVLFQAALFGLWHFVWDLSPFNLFGMLRYITITFLFGLLFGYFYAKTRNLVPLILVHGLWNSFQSGIITNTEVLDKLAQATFLTQFSAWFLPYIIAVPAVLAFTKYCVKEI
;
A
#
# COMPACT_ATOMS: atom_id res chain seq x y z
N LEU A 1 9.55 15.94 -3.78
CA LEU A 1 8.18 16.51 -3.63
C LEU A 1 7.09 15.51 -4.00
N TYR A 2 7.06 14.97 -5.24
CA TYR A 2 5.97 14.08 -5.67
C TYR A 2 5.74 12.88 -4.76
N GLY A 3 6.80 12.19 -4.30
CA GLY A 3 6.64 11.04 -3.38
C GLY A 3 5.96 11.40 -2.07
N VAL A 4 6.34 12.52 -1.43
CA VAL A 4 5.72 12.96 -0.17
C VAL A 4 4.23 13.29 -0.36
N VAL A 5 3.89 14.01 -1.43
CA VAL A 5 2.48 14.35 -1.73
C VAL A 5 1.69 13.09 -2.07
N TYR A 6 2.27 12.19 -2.86
CA TYR A 6 1.67 10.90 -3.21
C TYR A 6 1.36 10.08 -1.96
N PHE A 7 2.34 9.95 -1.05
CA PHE A 7 2.18 9.27 0.22
C PHE A 7 1.08 9.93 1.07
N ALA A 8 1.12 11.26 1.21
CA ALA A 8 0.14 12.00 2.01
C ALA A 8 -1.30 11.80 1.51
N ILE A 9 -1.53 11.80 0.19
CA ILE A 9 -2.84 11.52 -0.40
C ILE A 9 -3.23 10.06 -0.14
N LEU A 10 -2.35 9.11 -0.50
CA LEU A 10 -2.66 7.68 -0.39
C LEU A 10 -2.88 7.25 1.07
N GLN A 11 -1.85 7.41 1.92
CA GLN A 11 -1.89 7.02 3.32
C GLN A 11 -2.90 7.85 4.10
N GLY A 12 -2.96 9.17 3.87
CA GLY A 12 -3.89 10.05 4.58
C GLY A 12 -5.34 9.68 4.30
N THR A 13 -5.73 9.48 3.04
CA THR A 13 -7.09 9.07 2.70
C THR A 13 -7.42 7.67 3.22
N ILE A 14 -6.52 6.69 3.08
CA ILE A 14 -6.74 5.34 3.63
C ILE A 14 -6.93 5.40 5.14
N LEU A 15 -6.07 6.11 5.85
CA LEU A 15 -6.12 6.22 7.31
C LEU A 15 -7.44 6.86 7.79
N LEU A 16 -7.81 7.99 7.18
CA LEU A 16 -9.03 8.72 7.55
C LEU A 16 -10.28 7.88 7.31
N VAL A 17 -10.39 7.24 6.14
CA VAL A 17 -11.55 6.40 5.81
C VAL A 17 -11.59 5.17 6.71
N HIS A 18 -10.45 4.51 6.96
CA HIS A 18 -10.40 3.32 7.79
C HIS A 18 -10.78 3.63 9.25
N CYS A 19 -10.23 4.69 9.84
CA CYS A 19 -10.60 5.17 11.17
C CYS A 19 -12.10 5.47 11.27
N PHE A 20 -12.62 6.26 10.32
CA PHE A 20 -14.02 6.65 10.30
C PHE A 20 -14.95 5.44 10.20
N MET A 21 -14.67 4.54 9.25
CA MET A 21 -15.49 3.35 9.02
C MET A 21 -15.49 2.41 10.22
N VAL A 22 -14.32 2.10 10.78
CA VAL A 22 -14.24 1.20 11.95
C VAL A 22 -14.90 1.84 13.16
N TYR A 23 -14.70 3.14 13.39
CA TYR A 23 -15.38 3.85 14.47
C TYR A 23 -16.90 3.84 14.30
N PHE A 24 -17.41 4.09 13.09
CA PHE A 24 -18.83 4.07 12.81
C PHE A 24 -19.47 2.69 13.06
N ILE A 25 -18.76 1.61 12.72
CA ILE A 25 -19.26 0.23 12.85
C ILE A 25 -19.12 -0.30 14.29
N MET A 26 -17.97 -0.04 14.93
CA MET A 26 -17.58 -0.68 16.19
C MET A 26 -17.71 0.25 17.40
N ASN A 27 -18.01 1.54 17.20
CA ASN A 27 -18.02 2.58 18.22
C ASN A 27 -16.71 2.65 19.03
N GLN A 28 -15.59 2.28 18.40
CA GLN A 28 -14.26 2.21 18.99
C GLN A 28 -13.21 2.51 17.90
N MET A 29 -12.11 3.16 18.29
CA MET A 29 -11.01 3.46 17.37
C MET A 29 -10.19 2.20 17.06
N VAL A 30 -9.82 2.02 15.78
CA VAL A 30 -8.97 0.91 15.32
C VAL A 30 -7.52 1.04 15.81
N PHE A 31 -7.06 2.26 16.11
CA PHE A 31 -5.73 2.53 16.64
C PHE A 31 -5.82 2.93 18.11
N SER A 32 -4.93 2.36 18.92
CA SER A 32 -4.77 2.73 20.33
C SER A 32 -3.74 3.84 20.51
N SER A 33 -2.63 3.76 19.78
CA SER A 33 -1.51 4.70 19.87
C SER A 33 -0.61 4.60 18.65
N PHE A 34 0.43 5.43 18.60
CA PHE A 34 1.44 5.42 17.55
C PHE A 34 2.84 5.48 18.17
N ASP A 35 3.68 4.50 17.85
CA ASP A 35 5.08 4.46 18.26
C ASP A 35 5.94 5.25 17.28
N VAL A 36 6.21 6.50 17.66
CA VAL A 36 7.05 7.41 16.87
C VAL A 36 8.49 6.90 16.78
N ALA A 37 9.02 6.26 17.83
CA ALA A 37 10.39 5.79 17.83
C ALA A 37 10.55 4.63 16.85
N PHE A 38 9.63 3.65 16.86
CA PHE A 38 9.68 2.52 15.94
C PHE A 38 9.49 2.97 14.48
N PHE A 39 8.58 3.91 14.23
CA PHE A 39 8.43 4.55 12.92
C PHE A 39 9.73 5.19 12.41
N LEU A 40 10.39 6.02 13.23
CA LEU A 40 11.60 6.73 12.83
C LEU A 40 12.80 5.80 12.65
N LEU A 41 12.91 4.77 13.51
CA LEU A 41 14.01 3.81 13.46
C LEU A 41 13.88 2.82 12.30
N SER A 42 12.66 2.46 11.89
CA SER A 42 12.43 1.56 10.76
C SER A 42 12.61 2.26 9.41
N MET A 43 12.40 3.58 9.34
CA MET A 43 12.44 4.36 8.09
C MET A 43 13.71 4.18 7.24
N PRO A 44 14.94 4.28 7.77
CA PRO A 44 16.13 4.11 6.95
C PRO A 44 16.21 2.73 6.30
N PHE A 45 15.91 1.67 7.06
CA PHE A 45 15.93 0.29 6.57
C PHE A 45 14.85 0.07 5.50
N GLN A 46 13.62 0.49 5.81
CA GLN A 46 12.47 0.31 4.93
C GLN A 46 12.60 1.11 3.62
N THR A 47 13.20 2.30 3.66
CA THR A 47 13.43 3.08 2.44
C THR A 47 14.64 2.57 1.65
N LEU A 48 15.80 2.43 2.28
CA LEU A 48 17.07 2.22 1.57
C LEU A 48 17.31 0.77 1.18
N LEU A 49 16.79 -0.20 1.94
CA LEU A 49 16.96 -1.62 1.63
C LEU A 49 15.70 -2.16 0.97
N VAL A 50 14.56 -2.13 1.67
CA VAL A 50 13.31 -2.70 1.15
C VAL A 50 12.83 -1.91 -0.08
N GLY A 51 12.60 -0.61 0.07
CA GLY A 51 12.13 0.25 -1.03
C GLY A 51 13.04 0.23 -2.26
N VAL A 52 14.36 0.36 -2.09
CA VAL A 52 15.30 0.30 -3.23
C VAL A 52 15.25 -1.07 -3.91
N SER A 53 15.29 -2.16 -3.13
CA SER A 53 15.32 -3.52 -3.68
C SER A 53 14.03 -3.86 -4.44
N GLU A 54 12.86 -3.60 -3.84
CA GLU A 54 11.58 -3.95 -4.43
C GLU A 54 11.21 -3.03 -5.59
N GLU A 55 11.34 -1.71 -5.45
CA GLU A 55 11.07 -0.79 -6.56
C GLU A 55 12.06 -0.98 -7.71
N GLY A 56 13.33 -1.23 -7.39
CA GLY A 56 14.37 -1.56 -8.36
C GLY A 56 14.07 -2.84 -9.14
N LEU A 57 13.67 -3.92 -8.45
CA LEU A 57 13.34 -5.19 -9.09
C LEU A 57 12.06 -5.11 -9.91
N PHE A 58 10.95 -4.70 -9.30
CA PHE A 58 9.64 -4.81 -9.96
C PHE A 58 9.42 -3.72 -11.02
N ARG A 59 9.83 -2.48 -10.77
CA ARG A 59 9.61 -1.35 -11.70
C ARG A 59 10.85 -1.11 -12.54
N GLY A 60 12.01 -0.97 -11.89
CA GLY A 60 13.28 -0.74 -12.57
C GLY A 60 13.62 -1.84 -13.58
N TYR A 61 13.51 -3.11 -13.18
CA TYR A 61 13.89 -4.25 -14.01
C TYR A 61 12.70 -4.94 -14.70
N ILE A 62 11.81 -5.60 -13.95
CA ILE A 62 10.75 -6.46 -14.52
C ILE A 62 9.84 -5.65 -15.44
N GLN A 63 9.25 -4.55 -14.95
CA GLN A 63 8.39 -3.70 -15.78
C GLN A 63 9.12 -3.22 -17.03
N THR A 64 10.27 -2.55 -16.87
CA THR A 64 11.04 -1.99 -17.99
C THR A 64 11.40 -3.05 -19.03
N SER A 65 11.77 -4.28 -18.63
CA SER A 65 12.20 -5.33 -19.55
C SER A 65 11.11 -5.85 -20.50
N ILE A 66 9.84 -5.75 -20.09
CA ILE A 66 8.70 -6.31 -20.84
C ILE A 66 7.82 -5.23 -21.48
N GLU A 67 8.17 -3.95 -21.30
CA GLU A 67 7.42 -2.83 -21.89
C GLU A 67 7.41 -2.82 -23.42
N GLN A 68 8.36 -3.49 -24.07
CA GLN A 68 8.33 -3.75 -25.51
C GLN A 68 7.04 -4.46 -25.98
N PHE A 69 6.37 -5.21 -25.09
CA PHE A 69 5.10 -5.89 -25.37
C PHE A 69 3.87 -5.01 -25.04
N GLY A 70 4.09 -3.80 -24.53
CA GLY A 70 3.09 -2.80 -24.19
C GLY A 70 3.17 -2.37 -22.72
N VAL A 71 3.16 -1.06 -22.48
CA VAL A 71 3.27 -0.46 -21.12
C VAL A 71 2.20 -0.98 -20.17
N LEU A 72 0.93 -1.05 -20.61
CA LEU A 72 -0.15 -1.55 -19.77
C LEU A 72 0.07 -3.02 -19.36
N LYS A 73 0.52 -3.86 -20.30
CA LYS A 73 0.80 -5.28 -20.00
C LYS A 73 1.95 -5.41 -19.03
N ALA A 74 2.99 -4.59 -19.18
CA ALA A 74 4.13 -4.56 -18.26
C ALA A 74 3.71 -4.19 -16.83
N VAL A 75 2.90 -3.13 -16.69
CA VAL A 75 2.36 -2.69 -15.39
C VAL A 75 1.48 -3.76 -14.74
N LEU A 76 0.59 -4.39 -15.50
CA LEU A 76 -0.28 -5.46 -14.99
C LEU A 76 0.54 -6.68 -14.54
N PHE A 77 1.51 -7.10 -15.34
CA PHE A 77 2.32 -8.28 -15.07
C PHE A 77 3.22 -8.09 -13.85
N GLN A 78 3.99 -6.99 -13.78
CA GLN A 78 4.81 -6.71 -12.60
C GLN A 78 3.96 -6.56 -11.34
N ALA A 79 2.77 -5.96 -11.43
CA ALA A 79 1.88 -5.80 -10.29
C ALA A 79 1.37 -7.15 -9.80
N ALA A 80 1.01 -8.07 -10.71
CA ALA A 80 0.60 -9.42 -10.37
C ALA A 80 1.72 -10.18 -9.65
N LEU A 81 2.95 -10.10 -10.15
CA LEU A 81 4.11 -10.69 -9.48
C LEU A 81 4.38 -10.06 -8.12
N PHE A 82 4.27 -8.73 -8.01
CA PHE A 82 4.44 -8.00 -6.75
C PHE A 82 3.39 -8.41 -5.72
N GLY A 83 2.13 -8.53 -6.11
CA GLY A 83 1.06 -9.03 -5.24
C GLY A 83 1.33 -10.46 -4.78
N LEU A 84 1.67 -11.36 -5.70
CA LEU A 84 1.94 -12.77 -5.39
C LEU A 84 3.19 -12.93 -4.52
N TRP A 85 4.20 -12.08 -4.67
CA TRP A 85 5.41 -12.09 -3.83
C TRP A 85 5.08 -11.97 -2.32
N HIS A 86 3.98 -11.31 -2.00
CA HIS A 86 3.51 -11.07 -0.64
C HIS A 86 2.63 -12.20 -0.07
N PHE A 87 2.57 -13.36 -0.71
CA PHE A 87 1.81 -14.52 -0.20
C PHE A 87 2.30 -15.03 1.17
N VAL A 88 3.50 -14.64 1.61
CA VAL A 88 4.07 -15.10 2.87
C VAL A 88 3.38 -14.50 4.11
N TRP A 89 2.66 -13.39 3.93
CA TRP A 89 1.93 -12.74 5.01
C TRP A 89 0.68 -13.53 5.39
N ASP A 90 0.42 -13.66 6.69
CA ASP A 90 -0.67 -14.48 7.26
C ASP A 90 -0.55 -16.00 6.99
N LEU A 91 0.66 -16.52 6.75
CA LEU A 91 0.93 -17.96 6.69
C LEU A 91 0.96 -18.64 8.07
N SER A 92 1.35 -17.94 9.13
CA SER A 92 1.46 -18.50 10.48
C SER A 92 1.03 -17.50 11.55
N PRO A 93 -0.09 -17.76 12.27
CA PRO A 93 -1.07 -18.82 12.01
C PRO A 93 -1.73 -18.64 10.63
N PHE A 94 -2.08 -19.74 9.97
CA PHE A 94 -2.63 -19.68 8.61
C PHE A 94 -4.00 -18.97 8.59
N ASN A 95 -4.07 -17.85 7.86
CA ASN A 95 -5.30 -17.12 7.61
C ASN A 95 -5.40 -16.78 6.12
N LEU A 96 -6.15 -17.62 5.38
CA LEU A 96 -6.34 -17.47 3.94
C LEU A 96 -6.93 -16.11 3.55
N PHE A 97 -7.88 -15.58 4.31
CA PHE A 97 -8.49 -14.28 4.00
C PHE A 97 -7.47 -13.14 4.17
N GLY A 98 -6.69 -13.17 5.27
CA GLY A 98 -5.61 -12.22 5.52
C GLY A 98 -4.56 -12.23 4.41
N MET A 99 -4.10 -13.43 4.03
CA MET A 99 -3.12 -13.63 2.95
C MET A 99 -3.64 -13.10 1.61
N LEU A 100 -4.86 -13.48 1.20
CA LEU A 100 -5.47 -12.99 -0.05
C LEU A 100 -5.69 -11.48 -0.02
N ARG A 101 -6.04 -10.91 1.14
CA ARG A 101 -6.14 -9.46 1.33
C ARG A 101 -4.78 -8.79 1.13
N TYR A 102 -3.71 -9.31 1.72
CA TYR A 102 -2.35 -8.78 1.52
C TYR A 102 -1.91 -8.83 0.05
N ILE A 103 -2.12 -9.97 -0.62
CA ILE A 103 -1.83 -10.12 -2.07
C ILE A 103 -2.62 -9.10 -2.88
N THR A 104 -3.91 -8.91 -2.58
CA THR A 104 -4.79 -7.99 -3.32
C THR A 104 -4.38 -6.52 -3.13
N ILE A 105 -4.08 -6.12 -1.89
CA ILE A 105 -3.65 -4.75 -1.59
C ILE A 105 -2.28 -4.48 -2.21
N THR A 106 -1.32 -5.39 -2.07
CA THR A 106 0.01 -5.20 -2.65
C THR A 106 -0.03 -5.21 -4.17
N PHE A 107 -0.85 -6.05 -4.81
CA PHE A 107 -1.15 -5.97 -6.25
C PHE A 107 -1.62 -4.56 -6.65
N LEU A 108 -2.55 -3.98 -5.89
CA LEU A 108 -3.05 -2.61 -6.14
C LEU A 108 -1.93 -1.56 -6.03
N PHE A 109 -1.04 -1.67 -5.03
CA PHE A 109 0.16 -0.83 -4.93
C PHE A 109 1.10 -1.03 -6.13
N GLY A 110 1.25 -2.28 -6.57
CA GLY A 110 1.90 -2.67 -7.81
C GLY A 110 1.40 -1.85 -8.99
N LEU A 111 0.08 -1.82 -9.21
CA LEU A 111 -0.54 -1.05 -10.28
C LEU A 111 -0.30 0.46 -10.16
N LEU A 112 -0.53 1.01 -8.98
CA LEU A 112 -0.41 2.44 -8.71
C LEU A 112 1.01 2.95 -8.94
N PHE A 113 2.00 2.22 -8.43
CA PHE A 113 3.41 2.59 -8.57
C PHE A 113 3.93 2.29 -9.97
N GLY A 114 3.48 1.20 -10.60
CA GLY A 114 3.85 0.88 -11.97
C GLY A 114 3.36 1.93 -12.97
N TYR A 115 2.14 2.44 -12.77
CA TYR A 115 1.62 3.57 -13.54
C TYR A 115 2.44 4.85 -13.33
N PHE A 116 2.76 5.18 -12.06
CA PHE A 116 3.60 6.33 -11.75
C PHE A 116 5.00 6.22 -12.40
N TYR A 117 5.63 5.04 -12.31
CA TYR A 117 6.93 4.80 -12.92
C TYR A 117 6.87 4.87 -14.44
N ALA A 118 5.86 4.26 -15.07
CA ALA A 118 5.67 4.32 -16.52
C ALA A 118 5.62 5.77 -17.03
N LYS A 119 5.00 6.66 -16.26
CA LYS A 119 4.87 8.09 -16.56
C LYS A 119 6.15 8.90 -16.29
N THR A 120 6.87 8.60 -15.21
CA THR A 120 7.95 9.47 -14.68
C THR A 120 9.36 8.94 -14.82
N ARG A 121 9.53 7.65 -15.15
CA ARG A 121 10.79 6.88 -15.12
C ARG A 121 11.72 7.22 -13.97
N ASN A 122 11.13 7.55 -12.82
CA ASN A 122 11.86 7.95 -11.64
C ASN A 122 11.44 7.08 -10.47
N LEU A 123 12.37 6.26 -10.00
CA LEU A 123 12.15 5.37 -8.86
C LEU A 123 12.23 6.10 -7.52
N VAL A 124 12.93 7.24 -7.42
CA VAL A 124 13.19 7.92 -6.14
C VAL A 124 11.89 8.28 -5.39
N PRO A 125 10.85 8.85 -6.03
CA PRO A 125 9.57 9.07 -5.36
C PRO A 125 8.94 7.77 -4.84
N LEU A 126 9.02 6.67 -5.60
CA LEU A 126 8.40 5.40 -5.24
C LEU A 126 9.15 4.71 -4.10
N ILE A 127 10.49 4.72 -4.13
CA ILE A 127 11.34 4.22 -3.04
C ILE A 127 11.01 4.94 -1.73
N LEU A 128 10.85 6.27 -1.78
CA LEU A 128 10.46 7.06 -0.62
C LEU A 128 9.06 6.69 -0.13
N VAL A 129 8.06 6.62 -1.03
CA VAL A 129 6.68 6.26 -0.67
C VAL A 129 6.62 4.86 -0.06
N HIS A 130 7.34 3.90 -0.65
CA HIS A 130 7.43 2.53 -0.17
C HIS A 130 7.96 2.49 1.27
N GLY A 131 9.12 3.11 1.50
CA GLY A 131 9.70 3.13 2.83
C GLY A 131 8.83 3.87 3.84
N LEU A 132 8.22 4.99 3.47
CA LEU A 132 7.27 5.71 4.32
C LEU A 132 6.05 4.86 4.66
N TRP A 133 5.48 4.14 3.68
CA TRP A 133 4.36 3.23 3.91
C TRP A 133 4.73 2.16 4.93
N ASN A 134 5.77 1.37 4.68
CA ASN A 134 6.16 0.28 5.58
C ASN A 134 6.47 0.80 7.00
N SER A 135 7.18 1.91 7.09
CA SER A 135 7.57 2.48 8.38
C SER A 135 6.35 3.03 9.13
N PHE A 136 5.45 3.72 8.44
CA PHE A 136 4.24 4.26 9.05
C PHE A 136 3.36 3.14 9.60
N GLN A 137 3.16 2.06 8.82
CA GLN A 137 2.43 0.88 9.28
C GLN A 137 3.11 0.24 10.50
N SER A 138 4.44 0.21 10.54
CA SER A 138 5.20 -0.33 11.66
C SER A 138 4.98 0.44 12.97
N GLY A 139 4.77 1.76 12.91
CA GLY A 139 4.52 2.60 14.07
C GLY A 139 3.08 2.55 14.59
N ILE A 140 2.14 1.99 13.83
CA ILE A 140 0.74 1.90 14.25
C ILE A 140 0.57 0.82 15.32
N ILE A 141 0.01 1.19 16.47
CA ILE A 141 -0.42 0.23 17.49
C ILE A 141 -1.95 0.13 17.42
N THR A 142 -2.45 -1.03 16.98
CA THR A 142 -3.88 -1.29 16.81
C THR A 142 -4.57 -1.67 18.12
N ASN A 143 -5.87 -1.39 18.21
CA ASN A 143 -6.71 -1.90 19.28
C ASN A 143 -7.09 -3.37 18.98
N THR A 144 -6.51 -4.32 19.71
CA THR A 144 -6.70 -5.76 19.49
C THR A 144 -8.16 -6.18 19.70
N GLU A 145 -8.88 -5.60 20.66
CA GLU A 145 -10.30 -5.89 20.90
C GLU A 145 -11.14 -5.57 19.66
N VAL A 146 -10.86 -4.45 18.99
CA VAL A 146 -11.54 -4.05 17.76
C VAL A 146 -11.19 -4.98 16.60
N LEU A 147 -9.93 -5.41 16.49
CA LEU A 147 -9.51 -6.36 15.46
C LEU A 147 -10.17 -7.73 15.64
N ASP A 148 -10.28 -8.22 16.88
CA ASP A 148 -10.94 -9.49 17.18
C ASP A 148 -12.44 -9.43 16.86
N LYS A 149 -13.11 -8.31 17.19
CA LYS A 149 -14.51 -8.06 16.79
C LYS A 149 -14.67 -7.99 15.28
N LEU A 150 -13.77 -7.30 14.57
CA LEU A 150 -13.79 -7.22 13.11
C LEU A 150 -13.59 -8.60 12.48
N ALA A 151 -12.68 -9.42 13.00
CA ALA A 151 -12.45 -10.78 12.50
C ALA A 151 -13.67 -11.69 12.64
N GLN A 152 -14.51 -11.45 13.65
CA GLN A 152 -15.76 -12.18 13.88
C GLN A 152 -16.98 -11.55 13.20
N ALA A 153 -16.83 -10.35 12.62
CA ALA A 153 -17.93 -9.66 11.95
C ALA A 153 -18.30 -10.33 10.62
N THR A 154 -19.45 -9.94 10.06
CA THR A 154 -19.88 -10.45 8.75
C THR A 154 -18.83 -10.15 7.67
N PHE A 155 -18.81 -10.98 6.61
CA PHE A 155 -17.91 -10.77 5.48
C PHE A 155 -18.04 -9.35 4.89
N LEU A 156 -19.27 -8.82 4.77
CA LEU A 156 -19.50 -7.47 4.24
C LEU A 156 -18.87 -6.39 5.13
N THR A 157 -18.94 -6.54 6.45
CA THR A 157 -18.31 -5.64 7.42
C THR A 157 -16.79 -5.69 7.33
N GLN A 158 -16.22 -6.89 7.22
CA GLN A 158 -14.77 -7.06 7.05
C GLN A 158 -14.32 -6.44 5.72
N PHE A 159 -15.04 -6.75 4.64
CA PHE A 159 -14.74 -6.25 3.32
C PHE A 159 -14.78 -4.71 3.27
N SER A 160 -15.81 -4.09 3.85
CA SER A 160 -15.92 -2.64 3.89
C SER A 160 -14.81 -2.01 4.70
N ALA A 161 -14.49 -2.54 5.89
CA ALA A 161 -13.41 -2.02 6.73
C ALA A 161 -12.04 -2.10 6.04
N TRP A 162 -11.74 -3.22 5.38
CA TRP A 162 -10.40 -3.48 4.83
C TRP A 162 -10.19 -3.00 3.39
N PHE A 163 -11.21 -2.93 2.54
CA PHE A 163 -11.04 -2.60 1.11
C PHE A 163 -11.59 -1.22 0.72
N LEU A 164 -12.66 -0.74 1.36
CA LEU A 164 -13.25 0.56 1.01
C LEU A 164 -12.29 1.75 1.15
N PRO A 165 -11.38 1.81 2.15
CA PRO A 165 -10.36 2.86 2.21
C PRO A 165 -9.51 2.95 0.95
N TYR A 166 -9.14 1.81 0.37
CA TYR A 166 -8.35 1.75 -0.86
C TYR A 166 -9.18 2.14 -2.08
N ILE A 167 -10.44 1.71 -2.17
CA ILE A 167 -11.36 2.09 -3.26
C ILE A 167 -11.52 3.62 -3.33
N ILE A 168 -11.54 4.30 -2.19
CA ILE A 168 -11.67 5.75 -2.11
C ILE A 168 -10.33 6.47 -2.38
N ALA A 169 -9.22 5.93 -1.88
CA ALA A 169 -7.91 6.58 -2.05
C ALA A 169 -7.33 6.44 -3.47
N VAL A 170 -7.57 5.32 -4.16
CA VAL A 170 -7.01 5.02 -5.49
C VAL A 170 -7.34 6.10 -6.52
N PRO A 171 -8.60 6.54 -6.71
CA PRO A 171 -8.93 7.59 -7.68
C PRO A 171 -8.18 8.89 -7.42
N ALA A 172 -8.01 9.30 -6.16
CA ALA A 172 -7.31 10.51 -5.80
C ALA A 172 -5.82 10.45 -6.18
N VAL A 173 -5.18 9.32 -5.92
CA VAL A 173 -3.77 9.08 -6.26
C VAL A 173 -3.56 8.95 -7.77
N LEU A 174 -4.49 8.30 -8.48
CA LEU A 174 -4.47 8.23 -9.94
C LEU A 174 -4.67 9.62 -10.57
N ALA A 175 -5.59 10.42 -10.05
CA ALA A 175 -5.80 11.79 -10.50
C ALA A 175 -4.56 12.66 -10.25
N PHE A 176 -3.96 12.59 -9.06
CA PHE A 176 -2.70 13.27 -8.76
C PHE A 176 -1.59 12.86 -9.74
N THR A 177 -1.42 11.56 -9.96
CA THR A 177 -0.41 11.04 -10.90
C THR A 177 -0.69 11.51 -12.32
N LYS A 178 -1.95 11.52 -12.75
CA LYS A 178 -2.34 11.92 -14.11
C LYS A 178 -2.18 13.42 -14.36
N TYR A 179 -2.56 14.28 -13.42
CA TYR A 179 -2.68 15.73 -13.67
C TYR A 179 -1.57 16.58 -13.04
N CYS A 180 -0.94 16.13 -11.95
CA CYS A 180 0.02 16.95 -11.19
C CYS A 180 1.48 16.50 -11.38
N VAL A 181 1.69 15.25 -11.74
CA VAL A 181 3.02 14.69 -11.96
C VAL A 181 3.43 14.89 -13.41
N LYS A 182 4.61 15.46 -13.65
CA LYS A 182 5.15 15.70 -14.99
C LYS A 182 5.52 14.39 -15.68
N GLU A 183 5.23 14.33 -16.97
CA GLU A 183 5.79 13.32 -17.87
C GLU A 183 7.26 13.62 -18.13
N ILE A 184 7.99 12.61 -18.61
CA ILE A 184 9.34 12.79 -19.16
C ILE A 184 9.25 13.32 -20.59
#